data_AF-A0A7S2RFI8-F1
#
_entry.id   AF-A0A7S2RFI8-F1
#
_cell.length_a   1.000
_cell.length_b   1.000
_cell.length_c   1.000
_cell.angle_alpha   90.00
_cell.angle_beta   90.00
_cell.angle_gamma   90.00
#
_symmetry.space_group_name_H-M   'P 1'
#
loop_
_entity.id
_entity.type
_entity.pdbx_description
1 polymer ?
#
loop_
_entity_poly.entity_id
_entity_poly.type
_entity_poly.pdbx_seq_one_letter_code
_entity_poly.pdbx_strand_id
1 'polypeptide(L)'
;DDDEEEGGEDEAGETGTETGLGTSSAAVPEPALNEVSLLCDSSYRAKIVAGLEELAAFLDRRLLEHTERSRYALQLQLPAVDPTPRPREALETYRGTVQELLRRLNDASLQELFLLQSSASVKQRVTQEVSRRRARVRDLRETLQALEVQIREKDAVLESSNAALLDCARRIRQLKSRLEADLARMHDGRPFIISGREISTLIRWHPPDSVAVAAHVS
;
A
#
# COMPACT_ATOMS: atom_id res chain seq x y z
N ASP A 1 -17.60 -33.73 49.08
CA ASP A 1 -18.45 -34.71 48.37
C ASP A 1 -18.59 -34.21 46.92
N ASP A 2 -17.49 -33.89 46.26
CA ASP A 2 -16.45 -34.81 45.75
C ASP A 2 -17.02 -35.63 44.59
N ASP A 3 -16.52 -35.35 43.39
CA ASP A 3 -15.92 -36.37 42.52
C ASP A 3 -15.15 -35.64 41.41
N GLU A 4 -13.83 -35.64 41.59
CA GLU A 4 -12.83 -35.54 40.53
C GLU A 4 -12.82 -36.86 39.74
N GLU A 5 -12.55 -36.82 38.43
CA GLU A 5 -11.71 -37.76 37.65
C GLU A 5 -11.78 -37.32 36.18
N GLU A 6 -10.71 -36.81 35.56
CA GLU A 6 -9.46 -37.43 35.06
C GLU A 6 -9.56 -38.04 33.64
N GLY A 7 -8.53 -37.73 32.83
CA GLY A 7 -8.14 -38.44 31.61
C GLY A 7 -8.87 -38.01 30.32
N GLY A 8 -8.22 -37.77 29.19
CA GLY A 8 -6.85 -37.99 28.78
C GLY A 8 -6.79 -37.82 27.26
N GLU A 9 -5.78 -37.08 26.82
CA GLU A 9 -5.03 -37.15 25.55
C GLU A 9 -5.68 -37.77 24.31
N ASP A 10 -5.68 -37.01 23.20
CA ASP A 10 -5.22 -37.56 21.92
C ASP A 10 -4.51 -36.48 21.09
N GLU A 11 -3.29 -36.85 20.68
CA GLU A 11 -2.40 -36.16 19.78
C GLU A 11 -3.02 -35.94 18.39
N ALA A 12 -2.80 -34.76 17.83
CA ALA A 12 -2.59 -34.63 16.39
C ALA A 12 -1.52 -33.58 16.17
N GLY A 13 -0.27 -34.05 16.03
CA GLY A 13 0.82 -33.27 15.49
C GLY A 13 0.56 -32.97 14.00
N GLU A 14 0.75 -31.71 13.62
CA GLU A 14 1.00 -31.37 12.22
C GLU A 14 2.11 -30.31 12.17
N THR A 15 3.33 -30.83 12.06
CA THR A 15 4.54 -30.11 11.64
C THR A 15 4.46 -29.88 10.14
N GLY A 16 4.53 -28.62 9.68
CA GLY A 16 4.34 -28.32 8.27
C GLY A 16 4.84 -26.96 7.81
N THR A 17 6.15 -26.77 7.89
CA THR A 17 6.97 -25.94 6.99
C THR A 17 6.66 -24.44 6.88
N GLU A 18 7.40 -23.70 7.70
CA GLU A 18 7.95 -22.39 7.35
C GLU A 18 8.61 -22.45 5.96
N THR A 19 8.08 -21.69 5.01
CA THR A 19 8.85 -21.24 3.84
C THR A 19 8.83 -19.72 3.84
N GLY A 20 9.81 -19.18 4.56
CA GLY A 20 10.23 -17.79 4.41
C GLY A 20 10.66 -17.56 2.97
N LEU A 21 9.85 -16.80 2.23
CA LEU A 21 10.31 -16.12 1.03
C LEU A 21 11.28 -15.02 1.47
N GLY A 22 12.55 -15.40 1.52
CA GLY A 22 13.67 -14.48 1.61
C GLY A 22 13.70 -13.58 0.38
N THR A 23 13.08 -12.41 0.47
CA THR A 23 13.55 -11.26 -0.27
C THR A 23 14.81 -10.77 0.43
N SER A 24 15.96 -11.28 0.02
CA SER A 24 17.25 -10.67 0.30
C SER A 24 17.34 -9.35 -0.48
N SER A 25 16.61 -8.33 -0.01
CA SER A 25 16.97 -6.96 -0.32
C SER A 25 18.23 -6.70 0.48
N ALA A 26 19.34 -6.51 -0.23
CA ALA A 26 20.60 -6.12 0.36
C ALA A 26 20.33 -5.00 1.36
N ALA A 27 20.60 -5.27 2.64
CA ALA A 27 20.49 -4.31 3.71
C ALA A 27 21.53 -3.22 3.47
N VAL A 28 21.13 -2.23 2.67
CA VAL A 28 21.69 -0.89 2.77
C VAL A 28 21.40 -0.46 4.20
N PRO A 29 22.42 -0.12 5.01
CA PRO A 29 22.18 0.35 6.37
C PRO A 29 21.29 1.58 6.27
N GLU A 30 20.03 1.47 6.72
CA GLU A 30 19.16 2.62 6.81
C GLU A 30 19.83 3.61 7.77
N PRO A 31 20.17 4.82 7.31
CA PRO A 31 20.76 5.82 8.20
C PRO A 31 19.71 6.13 9.27
N ALA A 32 20.13 6.06 10.54
CA ALA A 32 19.28 6.35 11.67
C ALA A 32 18.48 7.63 11.41
N LEU A 33 17.14 7.53 11.36
CA LEU A 33 16.22 8.60 10.96
C LEU A 33 16.45 9.93 11.71
N ASN A 34 17.07 9.85 12.89
CA ASN A 34 17.44 10.99 13.72
C ASN A 34 18.55 11.87 13.10
N GLU A 35 19.51 11.30 12.38
CA GLU A 35 20.62 12.04 11.77
C GLU A 35 20.17 12.79 10.51
N VAL A 36 19.29 12.17 9.72
CA VAL A 36 18.65 12.81 8.56
C VAL A 36 17.76 13.97 9.01
N SER A 37 17.09 13.83 10.15
CA SER A 37 16.25 14.89 10.73
C SER A 37 17.04 16.14 11.13
N LEU A 38 18.30 16.00 11.59
CA LEU A 38 19.12 17.15 11.98
C LEU A 38 19.65 17.92 10.76
N LEU A 39 19.99 17.24 9.66
CA LEU A 39 20.43 17.91 8.43
C LEU A 39 19.30 18.67 7.72
N CYS A 40 18.04 18.39 8.06
CA CYS A 40 16.88 19.16 7.63
C CYS A 40 16.80 20.54 8.32
N ASP A 41 17.40 20.69 9.51
CA ASP A 41 17.43 21.97 10.21
C ASP A 41 18.41 22.94 9.53
N SER A 42 17.87 24.03 8.99
CA SER A 42 18.64 25.05 8.27
C SER A 42 19.83 25.58 9.07
N SER A 43 19.62 25.85 10.37
CA SER A 43 20.68 26.35 11.26
C SER A 43 21.78 25.33 11.55
N TYR A 44 21.42 24.05 11.65
CA TYR A 44 22.41 22.99 11.91
C TYR A 44 23.24 22.71 10.66
N ARG A 45 22.58 22.62 9.50
CA ARG A 45 23.24 22.47 8.21
C ARG A 45 24.22 23.61 7.93
N ALA A 46 23.81 24.86 8.17
CA ALA A 46 24.70 26.01 7.97
C ALA A 46 25.97 25.93 8.84
N LYS A 47 25.86 25.44 10.09
CA LYS A 47 27.02 25.24 10.97
C LYS A 47 27.95 24.15 10.45
N ILE A 48 27.41 23.04 9.94
CA ILE A 48 28.23 21.96 9.36
C ILE A 48 28.94 22.45 8.10
N VAL A 49 28.22 23.14 7.19
CA VAL A 49 28.83 23.70 5.98
C VAL A 49 29.97 24.65 6.33
N ALA A 50 29.75 25.58 7.27
CA ALA A 50 30.79 26.49 7.73
C ALA A 50 31.99 25.77 8.35
N GLY A 51 31.76 24.73 9.17
CA GLY A 51 32.85 23.93 9.75
C GLY A 51 33.63 23.13 8.72
N LEU A 52 32.96 22.61 7.67
CA LEU A 52 33.62 21.93 6.56
C LEU A 52 34.43 22.89 5.68
N GLU A 53 33.93 24.11 5.45
CA GLU A 53 34.65 25.18 4.76
C GLU A 53 35.89 25.64 5.55
N GLU A 54 35.77 25.77 6.87
CA GLU A 54 36.90 26.08 7.76
C GLU A 54 37.94 24.96 7.74
N LEU A 55 37.50 23.69 7.79
CA LEU A 55 38.39 22.54 7.68
C LEU A 55 39.09 22.49 6.30
N ALA A 56 38.38 22.82 5.23
CA ALA A 56 38.96 22.92 3.90
C ALA A 56 40.06 24.00 3.84
N ALA A 57 39.79 25.19 4.38
CA ALA A 57 40.76 26.28 4.46
C ALA A 57 41.98 25.90 5.32
N PHE A 58 41.77 25.20 6.44
CA PHE A 58 42.86 24.66 7.25
C PHE A 58 43.73 23.66 6.49
N LEU A 59 43.11 22.73 5.74
CA LEU A 59 43.83 21.75 4.92
C LEU A 59 44.61 22.41 3.77
N ASP A 60 44.01 23.41 3.10
CA ASP A 60 44.68 24.22 2.08
C ASP A 60 45.90 24.93 2.65
N ARG A 61 45.76 25.56 3.83
CA ARG A 61 46.88 26.22 4.51
C ARG A 61 47.99 25.23 4.86
N ARG A 62 47.64 24.05 5.38
CA ARG A 62 48.62 23.00 5.71
C ARG A 62 49.36 22.45 4.50
N LEU A 63 48.68 22.28 3.36
CA LEU A 63 49.31 21.86 2.11
C LEU A 63 50.26 22.92 1.56
N LEU A 64 49.88 24.20 1.60
CA LEU A 64 50.76 25.32 1.22
C LEU A 64 52.02 25.34 2.10
N GLU A 65 51.87 25.22 3.42
CA GLU A 65 53.01 25.19 4.32
C GLU A 65 53.96 24.01 4.03
N HIS A 66 53.45 22.84 3.62
CA HIS A 66 54.29 21.71 3.20
C HIS A 66 55.13 22.06 1.96
N THR A 67 54.54 22.75 0.98
CA THR A 67 55.25 23.16 -0.24
C THR A 67 56.28 24.26 0.01
N GLU A 68 55.96 25.22 0.89
CA GLU A 68 56.86 26.31 1.27
C GLU A 68 58.03 25.78 2.11
N ARG A 69 57.78 24.92 3.10
CA ARG A 69 58.83 24.30 3.93
C ARG A 69 59.77 23.43 3.12
N SER A 70 59.25 22.65 2.16
CA SER A 70 60.09 21.89 1.22
C SER A 70 61.00 22.82 0.41
N ARG A 71 60.49 23.96 -0.07
CA ARG A 71 61.30 24.97 -0.77
C ARG A 71 62.37 25.61 0.13
N TYR A 72 62.04 25.95 1.37
CA TYR A 72 63.00 26.54 2.32
C TYR A 72 64.07 25.54 2.77
N ALA A 73 63.70 24.28 3.01
CA ALA A 73 64.65 23.22 3.35
C ALA A 73 65.66 22.98 2.20
N LEU A 74 65.17 22.96 0.95
CA LEU A 74 66.02 22.86 -0.25
C LEU A 74 66.95 24.07 -0.42
N GLN A 75 66.48 25.29 -0.13
CA GLN A 75 67.30 26.51 -0.23
C GLN A 75 68.37 26.61 0.86
N LEU A 76 68.06 26.16 2.08
CA LEU A 76 68.94 26.28 3.25
C LEU A 76 69.87 25.07 3.45
N GLN A 77 69.80 24.05 2.58
CA GLN A 77 70.53 22.77 2.73
C GLN A 77 70.34 22.13 4.11
N LEU A 78 69.22 22.42 4.77
CA LEU A 78 68.89 21.84 6.06
C LEU A 78 68.47 20.37 5.84
N PRO A 79 68.89 19.44 6.72
CA PRO A 79 68.33 18.09 6.72
C PRO A 79 66.81 18.22 6.80
N ALA A 80 66.10 17.59 5.85
CA ALA A 80 64.64 17.58 5.81
C ALA A 80 64.09 16.75 6.98
N VAL A 81 64.15 17.31 8.19
CA VAL A 81 63.44 16.78 9.34
C VAL A 81 62.05 17.39 9.27
N ASP A 82 61.10 16.64 8.73
CA ASP A 82 59.70 17.03 8.72
C ASP A 82 59.18 17.02 10.18
N PRO A 83 58.83 18.17 10.77
CA PRO A 83 58.26 18.21 12.12
C PRO A 83 56.74 17.90 12.11
N THR A 84 56.17 17.60 10.94
CA THR A 84 54.73 17.33 10.81
C THR A 84 54.45 15.82 10.86
N PRO A 85 53.51 15.38 11.70
CA PRO A 85 53.27 13.95 11.94
C PRO A 85 52.52 13.25 10.80
N ARG A 86 52.07 13.97 9.75
CA ARG A 86 51.26 13.40 8.67
C ARG A 86 51.85 13.64 7.29
N PRO A 87 51.84 12.63 6.41
CA PRO A 87 52.31 12.77 5.04
C PRO A 87 51.38 13.65 4.22
N ARG A 88 51.94 14.36 3.23
CA ARG A 88 51.21 15.24 2.32
C ARG A 88 50.06 14.51 1.59
N GLU A 89 50.28 13.27 1.19
CA GLU A 89 49.27 12.41 0.55
C GLU A 89 48.02 12.22 1.42
N ALA A 90 48.19 12.10 2.74
CA ALA A 90 47.06 12.01 3.67
C ALA A 90 46.29 13.34 3.75
N LEU A 91 46.97 14.49 3.67
CA LEU A 91 46.31 15.80 3.64
C LEU A 91 45.53 16.03 2.33
N GLU A 92 46.07 15.59 1.20
CA GLU A 92 45.40 15.65 -0.10
C GLU A 92 44.16 14.75 -0.16
N THR A 93 44.23 13.55 0.41
CA THR A 93 43.06 12.66 0.54
C THR A 93 41.99 13.25 1.45
N TYR A 94 42.34 13.77 2.63
CA TYR A 94 41.37 14.45 3.50
C TYR A 94 40.73 15.66 2.80
N ARG A 95 41.50 16.47 2.08
CA ARG A 95 40.98 17.59 1.29
C ARG A 95 39.97 17.11 0.25
N GLY A 96 40.29 16.05 -0.49
CA GLY A 96 39.38 15.46 -1.47
C GLY A 96 38.07 14.98 -0.83
N THR A 97 38.14 14.32 0.33
CA THR A 97 36.94 13.87 1.06
C THR A 97 36.08 15.04 1.53
N VAL A 98 36.68 16.11 2.07
CA VAL A 98 35.93 17.30 2.53
C VAL A 98 35.26 18.01 1.36
N GLN A 99 35.93 18.12 0.21
CA GLN A 99 35.34 18.70 -0.99
C GLN A 99 34.18 17.87 -1.55
N GLU A 100 34.29 16.54 -1.55
CA GLU A 100 33.19 15.67 -1.97
C GLU A 100 31.99 15.77 -1.00
N LEU A 101 32.25 15.84 0.31
CA LEU A 101 31.21 16.05 1.32
C LEU A 101 30.51 17.40 1.14
N LEU A 102 31.26 18.49 0.89
CA LEU A 102 30.69 19.81 0.58
C LEU A 102 29.85 19.77 -0.69
N ARG A 103 30.30 19.06 -1.73
CA ARG A 103 29.54 18.91 -2.99
C ARG A 103 28.22 18.19 -2.77
N ARG A 104 28.22 17.11 -1.99
CA ARG A 104 27.01 16.35 -1.67
C ARG A 104 26.05 17.13 -0.76
N LEU A 105 26.59 17.86 0.20
CA LEU A 105 25.79 18.64 1.15
C LEU A 105 25.18 19.90 0.49
N ASN A 106 25.83 20.44 -0.53
CA ASN A 106 25.37 21.57 -1.34
C ASN A 106 24.77 21.14 -2.70
N ASP A 107 24.23 19.92 -2.81
CA ASP A 107 23.53 19.54 -4.03
C ASP A 107 22.32 20.45 -4.28
N ALA A 108 22.18 20.94 -5.51
CA ALA A 108 21.11 21.86 -5.90
C ALA A 108 19.73 21.23 -5.68
N SER A 109 19.62 19.92 -5.92
CA SER A 109 18.39 19.15 -5.69
C SER A 109 17.95 19.21 -4.22
N LEU A 110 18.89 19.04 -3.28
CA LEU A 110 18.63 19.13 -1.85
C LEU A 110 18.25 20.56 -1.44
N GLN A 111 18.92 21.58 -1.97
CA GLN A 111 18.62 22.98 -1.68
C GLN A 111 17.19 23.37 -2.13
N GLU A 112 16.77 22.95 -3.32
CA GLU A 112 15.41 23.13 -3.82
C GLU A 112 14.38 22.43 -2.94
N LEU A 113 14.68 21.20 -2.51
CA LEU A 113 13.79 20.41 -1.66
C LEU A 113 13.62 21.04 -0.27
N PHE A 114 14.70 21.58 0.31
CA PHE A 114 14.63 22.37 1.54
C PHE A 114 13.86 23.69 1.36
N LEU A 115 13.96 24.33 0.20
CA LEU A 115 13.18 25.53 -0.11
C LEU A 115 11.69 25.22 -0.19
N LEU A 116 11.33 24.13 -0.85
CA LEU A 116 9.94 23.64 -0.92
C LEU A 116 9.41 23.25 0.46
N GLN A 117 10.23 22.56 1.26
CA GLN A 117 9.88 22.17 2.63
C GLN A 117 9.71 23.38 3.56
N SER A 118 10.52 24.43 3.39
CA SER A 118 10.42 25.64 4.20
C SER A 118 9.22 26.51 3.79
N SER A 119 8.84 26.50 2.51
CA SER A 119 7.69 27.26 1.99
C SER A 119 6.36 26.91 2.68
N ALA A 120 5.81 27.88 3.41
CA ALA A 120 4.53 27.73 4.11
C ALA A 120 3.37 27.50 3.12
N SER A 121 3.39 28.14 1.96
CA SER A 121 2.33 28.05 0.96
C SER A 121 2.29 26.67 0.28
N VAL A 122 3.44 26.04 0.06
CA VAL A 122 3.51 24.68 -0.51
C VAL A 122 2.96 23.67 0.49
N LYS A 123 3.40 23.75 1.76
CA LYS A 123 2.86 22.90 2.84
C LYS A 123 1.35 23.09 3.00
N GLN A 124 0.88 24.34 2.97
CA GLN A 124 -0.55 24.65 3.04
C GLN A 124 -1.32 24.10 1.84
N ARG A 125 -0.81 24.25 0.62
CA ARG A 125 -1.46 23.72 -0.59
C ARG A 125 -1.55 22.19 -0.57
N VAL A 126 -0.48 21.51 -0.18
CA VAL A 126 -0.46 20.04 -0.10
C VAL A 126 -1.44 19.55 0.97
N THR A 127 -1.44 20.18 2.16
CA THR A 127 -2.39 19.82 3.23
C THR A 127 -3.85 20.12 2.85
N GLN A 128 -4.11 21.22 2.15
CA GLN A 128 -5.43 21.54 1.59
C GLN A 128 -5.87 20.52 0.54
N GLU A 129 -4.99 20.12 -0.39
CA GLU A 129 -5.33 19.14 -1.42
C GLU A 129 -5.57 17.75 -0.81
N VAL A 130 -4.76 17.34 0.17
CA VAL A 130 -4.95 16.08 0.91
C VAL A 130 -6.28 16.09 1.67
N SER A 131 -6.60 17.17 2.38
CA SER A 131 -7.87 17.28 3.11
C SER A 131 -9.08 17.30 2.18
N ARG A 132 -9.01 18.02 1.05
CA ARG A 132 -10.03 18.01 -0.01
C ARG A 132 -10.27 16.61 -0.56
N ARG A 133 -9.20 15.88 -0.88
CA ARG A 133 -9.30 14.50 -1.39
C ARG A 133 -9.90 13.56 -0.34
N ARG A 134 -9.47 13.67 0.93
CA ARG A 134 -10.05 12.90 2.03
C ARG A 134 -11.55 13.17 2.19
N ALA A 135 -12.00 14.41 2.05
CA ALA A 135 -13.41 14.75 2.07
C ALA A 135 -14.18 14.06 0.95
N ARG A 136 -13.71 14.17 -0.30
CA ARG A 136 -14.32 13.48 -1.46
C ARG A 136 -14.42 11.97 -1.27
N VAL A 137 -13.39 11.35 -0.69
CA VAL A 137 -13.40 9.91 -0.42
C VAL A 137 -14.46 9.55 0.62
N ARG A 138 -14.71 10.39 1.63
CA ARG A 138 -15.82 10.18 2.57
C ARG A 138 -17.16 10.29 1.86
N ASP A 139 -17.38 11.35 1.08
CA ASP A 139 -18.62 11.54 0.33
C ASP A 139 -18.91 10.34 -0.59
N LEU A 140 -17.89 9.85 -1.30
CA LEU A 140 -18.03 8.67 -2.15
C LEU A 140 -18.39 7.41 -1.36
N ARG A 141 -17.81 7.20 -0.18
CA ARG A 141 -18.16 6.06 0.67
C ARG A 141 -19.60 6.14 1.16
N GLU A 142 -20.07 7.32 1.53
CA GLU A 142 -21.46 7.55 1.92
C GLU A 142 -22.41 7.25 0.73
N THR A 143 -22.08 7.70 -0.48
CA THR A 143 -22.88 7.37 -1.67
C THR A 143 -22.87 5.89 -2.00
N LEU A 144 -21.74 5.18 -1.81
CA LEU A 144 -21.67 3.74 -2.00
C LEU A 144 -22.55 3.01 -1.00
N GLN A 145 -22.50 3.39 0.28
CA GLN A 145 -23.38 2.81 1.31
C GLN A 145 -24.86 3.03 0.99
N ALA A 146 -25.23 4.22 0.55
CA ALA A 146 -26.60 4.51 0.13
C ALA A 146 -27.04 3.65 -1.06
N LEU A 147 -26.16 3.46 -2.06
CA LEU A 147 -26.43 2.58 -3.20
C LEU A 147 -26.56 1.12 -2.78
N GLU A 148 -25.72 0.62 -1.89
CA GLU A 148 -25.85 -0.75 -1.37
C GLU A 148 -27.17 -0.97 -0.65
N VAL A 149 -27.64 0.01 0.13
CA VAL A 149 -28.98 -0.04 0.75
C VAL A 149 -30.06 -0.11 -0.32
N GLN A 150 -30.00 0.74 -1.35
CA GLN A 150 -30.97 0.72 -2.46
C GLN A 150 -30.95 -0.59 -3.26
N ILE A 151 -29.78 -1.21 -3.43
CA ILE A 151 -29.65 -2.53 -4.06
C ILE A 151 -30.37 -3.56 -3.20
N ARG A 152 -30.06 -3.63 -1.90
CA ARG A 152 -30.72 -4.55 -0.96
C ARG A 152 -32.24 -4.38 -0.92
N GLU A 153 -32.73 -3.14 -0.92
CA GLU A 153 -34.17 -2.85 -0.98
C GLU A 153 -34.81 -3.37 -2.27
N LYS A 154 -34.15 -3.16 -3.42
CA LYS A 154 -34.64 -3.67 -4.71
C LYS A 154 -34.61 -5.19 -4.76
N ASP A 155 -33.56 -5.81 -4.25
CA ASP A 155 -33.44 -7.27 -4.18
C ASP A 155 -34.56 -7.86 -3.32
N ALA A 156 -34.85 -7.27 -2.16
CA ALA A 156 -35.99 -7.68 -1.32
C ALA A 156 -37.34 -7.55 -2.05
N VAL A 157 -37.55 -6.47 -2.81
CA VAL A 157 -38.77 -6.31 -3.63
C VAL A 157 -38.84 -7.38 -4.72
N LEU A 158 -37.74 -7.64 -5.42
CA LEU A 158 -37.67 -8.68 -6.45
C LEU A 158 -37.96 -10.06 -5.86
N GLU A 159 -37.35 -10.40 -4.73
CA GLU A 159 -37.60 -11.65 -3.99
C GLU A 159 -39.07 -11.80 -3.61
N SER A 160 -39.69 -10.74 -3.07
CA SER A 160 -41.12 -10.76 -2.72
C SER A 160 -42.02 -10.99 -3.95
N SER A 161 -41.69 -10.35 -5.08
CA SER A 161 -42.44 -10.49 -6.32
C SER A 161 -42.26 -11.89 -6.94
N ASN A 162 -41.06 -12.45 -6.87
CA ASN A 162 -40.76 -13.80 -7.32
C ASN A 162 -41.50 -14.83 -6.48
N ALA A 163 -41.55 -14.67 -5.16
CA ALA A 163 -42.33 -15.54 -4.29
C ALA A 163 -43.83 -15.53 -4.67
N ALA A 164 -44.39 -14.35 -4.92
CA ALA A 164 -45.78 -14.21 -5.38
C ALA A 164 -46.02 -14.88 -6.75
N LEU A 165 -45.07 -14.76 -7.70
CA LEU A 165 -45.15 -15.42 -9.00
C LEU A 165 -45.10 -16.95 -8.87
N LEU A 166 -44.22 -17.48 -8.01
CA LEU A 166 -44.13 -18.93 -7.74
C LEU A 166 -45.41 -19.47 -7.09
N ASP A 167 -46.03 -18.73 -6.18
CA ASP A 167 -47.34 -19.04 -5.61
C ASP A 167 -48.44 -19.07 -6.67
N CYS A 168 -48.47 -18.07 -7.55
CA CYS A 168 -49.43 -18.02 -8.66
C CYS A 168 -49.24 -19.20 -9.60
N ALA A 169 -48.00 -19.53 -9.98
CA ALA A 169 -47.69 -20.68 -10.81
C ALA A 169 -48.16 -21.99 -10.17
N ARG A 170 -47.97 -22.17 -8.85
CA ARG A 170 -48.50 -23.33 -8.11
C ARG A 170 -50.02 -23.42 -8.16
N ARG A 171 -50.72 -22.30 -7.93
CA ARG A 171 -52.20 -22.25 -8.03
C ARG A 171 -52.69 -22.57 -9.43
N ILE A 172 -52.02 -22.07 -10.46
CA ILE A 172 -52.35 -22.38 -11.87
C ILE A 172 -52.17 -23.87 -12.15
N ARG A 173 -51.10 -24.51 -11.67
CA ARG A 173 -50.90 -25.97 -11.81
C ARG A 173 -52.03 -26.77 -11.14
N GLN A 174 -52.42 -26.37 -9.93
CA GLN A 174 -53.51 -27.02 -9.20
C GLN A 174 -54.86 -26.86 -9.91
N LEU A 175 -55.17 -25.65 -10.38
CA LEU A 175 -56.40 -25.37 -11.13
C LEU A 175 -56.45 -26.19 -12.43
N LYS A 176 -55.34 -26.21 -13.18
CA LYS A 176 -55.21 -27.01 -14.41
C LYS A 176 -55.50 -28.48 -14.13
N SER A 177 -54.89 -29.07 -13.10
CA SER A 177 -55.10 -30.47 -12.74
C SER A 177 -56.56 -30.78 -12.37
N ARG A 178 -57.24 -29.88 -11.63
CA ARG A 178 -58.65 -30.03 -11.30
C ARG A 178 -59.53 -29.98 -12.55
N LEU A 179 -59.30 -29.00 -13.43
CA LEU A 179 -60.05 -28.87 -14.68
C LEU A 179 -59.84 -30.07 -15.61
N GLU A 180 -58.61 -30.58 -15.73
CA GLU A 180 -58.32 -31.79 -16.51
C GLU A 180 -59.04 -33.02 -15.94
N ALA A 181 -59.09 -33.16 -14.61
CA ALA A 181 -59.81 -34.25 -13.95
C ALA A 181 -61.33 -34.14 -14.14
N ASP A 182 -61.90 -32.94 -14.04
CA ASP A 182 -63.34 -32.71 -14.23
C ASP A 182 -63.75 -32.92 -15.68
N LEU A 183 -62.95 -32.46 -16.66
CA LEU A 183 -63.18 -32.72 -18.08
C LEU A 183 -63.04 -34.20 -18.42
N ALA A 184 -62.05 -34.90 -17.88
CA ALA A 184 -61.91 -36.34 -18.07
C ALA A 184 -63.12 -37.11 -17.54
N ARG A 185 -63.71 -36.69 -16.41
CA ARG A 185 -64.94 -37.28 -15.85
C ARG A 185 -66.15 -37.06 -16.75
N MET A 186 -66.27 -35.90 -17.39
CA MET A 186 -67.37 -35.62 -18.34
C MET A 186 -67.21 -36.33 -19.69
N HIS A 187 -66.01 -36.85 -19.99
CA HIS A 187 -65.67 -37.51 -21.26
C HIS A 187 -65.27 -38.99 -21.06
N ASP A 188 -66.07 -39.74 -20.31
CA ASP A 188 -65.94 -41.20 -20.12
C ASP A 188 -64.54 -41.68 -19.66
N GLY A 189 -63.82 -40.85 -18.90
CA GLY A 189 -62.49 -41.16 -18.39
C GLY A 189 -61.35 -41.00 -19.40
N ARG A 190 -61.60 -40.42 -20.58
CA ARG A 190 -60.53 -40.11 -21.53
C ARG A 190 -59.64 -38.97 -20.98
N PRO A 191 -58.31 -39.11 -21.01
CA PRO A 191 -57.41 -38.09 -20.50
C PRO A 191 -57.54 -36.80 -21.34
N PHE A 192 -57.83 -35.69 -20.67
CA PHE A 192 -57.87 -34.36 -21.28
C PHE A 192 -56.67 -33.55 -20.81
N ILE A 193 -55.88 -32.99 -21.74
CA ILE A 193 -54.69 -32.20 -21.43
C ILE A 193 -54.91 -30.76 -21.90
N ILE A 194 -54.89 -29.80 -20.98
CA ILE A 194 -55.00 -28.38 -21.30
C ILE A 194 -53.64 -27.89 -21.80
N SER A 195 -53.47 -27.85 -23.12
CA SER A 195 -52.30 -27.30 -23.80
C SER A 195 -52.55 -25.86 -24.24
N GLY A 196 -52.35 -24.91 -23.33
CA GLY A 196 -52.27 -23.48 -23.65
C GLY A 196 -50.80 -23.04 -23.67
N ARG A 197 -50.35 -22.36 -24.74
CA ARG A 197 -48.95 -21.87 -24.84
C ARG A 197 -48.58 -21.04 -23.62
N GLU A 198 -49.43 -20.09 -23.25
CA GLU A 198 -49.25 -19.17 -22.11
C GLU A 198 -49.26 -19.90 -20.75
N ILE A 199 -50.16 -20.87 -20.58
CA ILE A 199 -50.26 -21.69 -19.36
C ILE A 199 -49.01 -22.58 -19.24
N SER A 200 -48.54 -23.16 -20.35
CA SER A 200 -47.34 -23.99 -20.36
C SER A 200 -46.06 -23.20 -20.11
N THR A 201 -45.96 -21.96 -20.61
CA THR A 201 -44.80 -21.09 -20.38
C THR A 201 -44.74 -20.59 -18.94
N LEU A 202 -45.89 -20.25 -18.33
CA LEU A 202 -45.98 -19.89 -16.90
C LEU A 202 -45.64 -21.06 -15.97
N ILE A 203 -46.06 -22.28 -16.31
CA ILE A 203 -45.77 -23.49 -15.53
C ILE A 203 -44.30 -23.90 -15.65
N ARG A 204 -43.66 -23.65 -16.81
CA ARG A 204 -42.26 -23.94 -17.11
C ARG A 204 -41.31 -22.78 -16.75
N TRP A 205 -41.85 -21.65 -16.28
CA TRP A 205 -41.02 -20.52 -15.87
C TRP A 205 -40.14 -20.93 -14.69
N HIS A 206 -38.86 -21.12 -14.98
CA HIS A 206 -37.79 -21.17 -13.99
C HIS A 206 -37.27 -19.74 -13.85
N PRO A 207 -37.14 -19.18 -12.63
CA PRO A 207 -36.26 -18.04 -12.47
C PRO A 207 -34.87 -18.44 -13.00
N PRO A 208 -34.10 -17.51 -13.58
CA PRO A 208 -32.73 -17.80 -13.95
C PRO A 208 -31.96 -18.20 -12.68
N ASP A 209 -31.73 -19.50 -12.51
CA ASP A 209 -30.88 -20.03 -11.46
C ASP A 209 -29.43 -19.61 -11.74
N SER A 210 -28.75 -19.13 -10.69
CA SER A 210 -27.32 -18.81 -10.61
C SER A 210 -26.90 -17.58 -11.44
N VAL A 211 -26.34 -16.51 -10.87
CA VAL A 211 -25.07 -16.51 -10.13
C VAL A 211 -24.09 -17.57 -10.65
N ALA A 212 -24.00 -17.73 -11.97
CA ALA A 212 -22.80 -18.18 -12.65
C ALA A 212 -22.10 -16.97 -13.27
N VAL A 213 -21.84 -15.95 -12.44
CA VAL A 213 -20.91 -14.87 -12.80
C VAL A 213 -19.62 -15.13 -12.03
N ALA A 214 -18.66 -15.67 -12.77
CA ALA A 214 -17.22 -15.51 -12.58
C ALA A 214 -16.57 -16.13 -11.32
N ALA A 215 -16.48 -17.46 -11.30
CA ALA A 215 -15.32 -18.16 -10.73
C ALA A 215 -14.35 -18.58 -11.87
N HIS A 216 -14.05 -17.66 -12.79
CA HIS A 216 -12.97 -17.77 -13.78
C HIS A 216 -12.21 -16.44 -13.79
N VAL A 217 -11.41 -16.24 -12.74
CA VAL A 217 -10.18 -15.47 -12.81
C VAL A 217 -9.10 -16.38 -12.26
N SER A 218 -8.36 -16.99 -13.17
CA SER A 218 -7.00 -17.49 -13.01
C SER A 218 -6.24 -17.04 -14.23
#